data_AF-A0A382KJY7-F1
#
_entry.id   AF-A0A382KJY7-F1
#
_cell.length_a   1.000
_cell.length_b   1.000
_cell.length_c   1.000
_cell.angle_alpha   90.00
_cell.angle_beta   90.00
_cell.angle_gamma   90.00
#
_symmetry.space_group_name_H-M   'P 1'
#
loop_
_entity.id
_entity.type
_entity.pdbx_description
1 polymer ?
#
loop_
_entity_poly.entity_id
_entity_poly.type
_entity_poly.pdbx_seq_one_letter_code
_entity_poly.pdbx_strand_id
1 'polypeptide(L)'
;MEATSISPFSKNKPQQAVVLCHGYGGDGQDISNLAIHWQRFLPETIFLCPNAPEICAVNPQGYQWFDLTSDKEELILEKSLAAEAKLN
;
A
#
# COMPACT_ATOMS: atom_id res chain seq x y z
N MET A 1 0.33 -9.35 -5.33
CA MET A 1 0.84 -8.88 -4.02
C MET A 1 -0.16 -9.23 -2.94
N GLU A 2 0.30 -9.46 -1.71
CA GLU A 2 -0.62 -9.61 -0.57
C GLU A 2 -1.18 -8.25 -0.19
N ALA A 3 -2.47 -8.17 0.17
CA ALA A 3 -3.11 -6.93 0.58
C ALA A 3 -4.09 -7.14 1.71
N THR A 4 -4.01 -6.27 2.72
CA THR A 4 -5.02 -6.16 3.77
C THR A 4 -6.22 -5.42 3.20
N SER A 5 -7.39 -6.07 3.21
CA SER A 5 -8.64 -5.50 2.70
C SER A 5 -9.61 -5.22 3.85
N ILE A 6 -10.17 -4.02 3.86
CA ILE A 6 -11.21 -3.62 4.82
C ILE A 6 -12.48 -3.38 4.04
N SER A 7 -13.51 -4.17 4.37
CA SER A 7 -14.84 -4.06 3.74
C SER A 7 -15.50 -2.72 4.08
N PRO A 8 -16.42 -2.23 3.22
CA PRO A 8 -17.18 -1.02 3.50
C PRO A 8 -17.89 -1.08 4.86
N PHE A 9 -17.88 0.03 5.57
CA PHE A 9 -18.55 0.14 6.88
C PHE A 9 -20.07 -0.09 6.77
N SER A 10 -20.67 0.31 5.64
CA SER A 10 -22.08 0.09 5.33
C SER A 10 -22.45 -1.38 5.15
N LYS A 11 -21.46 -2.25 4.89
CA LYS A 11 -21.61 -3.66 4.47
C LYS A 11 -22.34 -3.86 3.14
N ASN A 12 -22.64 -2.78 2.42
CA ASN A 12 -23.18 -2.86 1.06
C ASN A 12 -22.07 -3.09 0.04
N LYS A 13 -22.46 -3.23 -1.22
CA LYS A 13 -21.50 -3.26 -2.33
C LYS A 13 -20.70 -1.94 -2.35
N PRO A 14 -19.35 -1.98 -2.40
CA PRO A 14 -18.54 -0.77 -2.43
C PRO A 14 -18.87 0.09 -3.65
N GLN A 15 -18.96 1.40 -3.44
CA GLN A 15 -19.13 2.41 -4.48
C GLN A 15 -17.82 3.13 -4.82
N GLN A 16 -16.83 3.00 -3.93
CA GLN A 16 -15.53 3.66 -4.02
C GLN A 16 -14.45 2.69 -3.53
N ALA A 17 -13.22 2.89 -4.00
CA ALA A 17 -12.05 2.20 -3.49
C ALA A 17 -10.99 3.22 -3.10
N VAL A 18 -10.31 2.98 -1.98
CA VAL A 18 -9.12 3.71 -1.56
C VAL A 18 -7.98 2.72 -1.42
N VAL A 19 -6.89 2.94 -2.16
CA VAL A 19 -5.67 2.15 -2.05
C VAL A 19 -4.67 2.94 -1.22
N LEU A 20 -4.26 2.39 -0.07
CA LEU A 20 -3.27 3.00 0.82
C LEU A 20 -1.93 2.29 0.67
N CYS A 21 -0.96 3.00 0.10
CA CYS A 21 0.41 2.50 -0.04
C CYS A 21 1.23 2.91 1.19
N HIS A 22 1.80 1.94 1.90
CA HIS A 22 2.64 2.19 3.07
C HIS A 22 3.98 2.84 2.69
N GLY A 23 4.64 3.45 3.68
CA GLY A 23 5.99 4.00 3.54
C GLY A 23 7.09 2.94 3.58
N TYR A 24 8.33 3.34 3.30
CA TYR A 24 9.49 2.45 3.26
C TYR A 24 9.69 1.67 4.57
N GLY A 25 9.77 0.34 4.48
CA GLY A 25 9.97 -0.54 5.63
C GLY A 25 8.73 -0.84 6.47
N GLY A 26 7.55 -0.33 6.08
CA GLY A 26 6.27 -0.72 6.66
C GLY A 26 5.61 -1.87 5.90
N ASP A 27 4.35 -2.15 6.22
CA ASP A 27 3.53 -3.12 5.51
C ASP A 27 2.06 -2.66 5.37
N GLY A 28 1.27 -3.46 4.66
CA GLY A 28 -0.16 -3.23 4.45
C GLY A 28 -0.99 -3.32 5.72
N GLN A 29 -0.57 -4.14 6.69
CA GLN A 29 -1.26 -4.29 7.98
C GLN A 29 -1.11 -3.03 8.83
N ASP A 30 0.07 -2.44 8.86
CA ASP A 30 0.39 -1.21 9.59
C ASP A 30 -0.45 -0.04 9.10
N ILE A 31 -0.46 0.22 7.78
CA ILE A 31 -1.21 1.35 7.21
C ILE A 31 -2.73 1.11 7.25
N SER A 32 -3.18 -0.15 7.30
CA SER A 32 -4.62 -0.47 7.42
C SER A 32 -5.26 0.11 8.67
N ASN A 33 -4.48 0.39 9.73
CA ASN A 33 -4.97 1.10 10.90
C ASN A 33 -5.57 2.47 10.54
N LEU A 34 -5.00 3.19 9.56
CA LEU A 34 -5.56 4.45 9.08
C LEU A 34 -6.92 4.23 8.42
N ALA A 35 -7.03 3.21 7.56
CA ALA A 35 -8.29 2.85 6.91
C ALA A 35 -9.39 2.48 7.93
N ILE A 36 -9.06 1.75 9.00
CA ILE A 36 -10.02 1.42 10.07
C ILE A 36 -10.58 2.68 10.73
N HIS A 37 -9.77 3.73 10.92
CA HIS A 37 -10.22 5.00 11.49
C HIS A 37 -11.04 5.84 10.50
N TRP A 38 -10.77 5.71 9.20
CA TRP A 38 -11.44 6.46 8.14
C TRP A 38 -12.76 5.86 7.68
N GLN A 39 -12.94 4.53 7.76
CA GLN A 39 -14.09 3.82 7.19
C GLN A 39 -15.45 4.36 7.66
N ARG A 40 -15.54 4.89 8.89
CA ARG A 40 -16.78 5.49 9.42
C ARG A 40 -17.21 6.76 8.71
N PHE A 41 -16.27 7.48 8.08
CA PHE A 41 -16.52 8.70 7.31
C PHE A 41 -16.71 8.43 5.82
N LEU A 42 -16.35 7.22 5.38
CA LEU A 42 -16.42 6.76 3.99
C LEU A 42 -17.17 5.41 3.94
N PRO A 43 -18.48 5.40 4.27
CA PRO A 43 -19.18 4.16 4.60
C PRO A 43 -19.31 3.18 3.44
N GLU A 44 -19.28 3.68 2.20
CA GLU A 44 -19.40 2.87 0.97
C GLU A 44 -18.04 2.54 0.32
N THR A 45 -16.94 2.75 1.04
CA THR A 45 -15.57 2.60 0.51
C THR A 45 -14.94 1.29 0.95
N ILE A 46 -14.42 0.52 0.00
CA ILE A 46 -13.47 -0.56 0.30
C ILE A 46 -12.06 0.04 0.41
N PHE A 47 -11.30 -0.35 1.44
CA PHE A 47 -9.90 0.03 1.57
C PHE A 47 -9.00 -1.16 1.26
N LEU A 48 -7.96 -0.91 0.47
CA LEU A 48 -6.96 -1.91 0.08
C LEU A 48 -5.59 -1.40 0.51
N CYS A 49 -4.88 -2.18 1.31
CA CYS A 49 -3.56 -1.83 1.84
C CYS A 49 -2.57 -2.93 1.42
N PRO A 50 -1.98 -2.85 0.20
CA PRO A 50 -1.04 -3.84 -0.29
C PRO A 50 0.31 -3.77 0.43
N ASN A 51 0.93 -4.93 0.66
CA ASN A 51 2.37 -5.02 0.91
C ASN A 51 3.10 -4.68 -0.38
N ALA A 52 4.14 -3.86 -0.30
CA ALA A 52 5.03 -3.56 -1.42
C ALA A 52 5.76 -4.84 -1.90
N PRO A 53 6.28 -4.88 -3.14
CA PRO A 53 6.70 -6.12 -3.79
C PRO A 53 8.04 -6.70 -3.30
N GLU A 54 8.83 -5.95 -2.54
CA GLU A 54 10.17 -6.35 -2.10
C GLU A 54 10.26 -6.29 -0.57
N ILE A 55 11.03 -7.20 0.05
CA ILE A 55 11.38 -7.08 1.46
C ILE A 55 12.29 -5.87 1.64
N CYS A 56 12.03 -5.06 2.66
CA CYS A 56 12.82 -3.88 2.92
C CYS A 56 14.26 -4.23 3.34
N ALA A 57 15.25 -3.61 2.69
CA ALA A 57 16.66 -3.88 2.97
C ALA A 57 17.10 -3.48 4.39
N VAL A 58 16.43 -2.45 4.97
CA VAL A 58 16.76 -1.91 6.30
C VAL A 58 15.87 -2.49 7.40
N ASN A 59 14.64 -2.88 7.07
CA ASN A 59 13.71 -3.55 7.99
C ASN A 59 13.23 -4.88 7.40
N PRO A 60 13.88 -6.02 7.69
CA PRO A 60 13.52 -7.32 7.12
C PRO A 60 12.11 -7.83 7.47
N GLN A 61 11.43 -7.20 8.44
CA GLN A 61 10.04 -7.52 8.79
C GLN A 61 9.01 -6.75 7.94
N GLY A 62 9.45 -5.74 7.19
CA GLY A 62 8.59 -4.91 6.36
C GLY A 62 8.95 -4.97 4.88
N TYR A 63 8.30 -4.11 4.09
CA TYR A 63 8.37 -4.11 2.64
C TYR A 63 8.81 -2.75 2.08
N GLN A 64 9.27 -2.75 0.83
CA GLN A 64 9.63 -1.57 0.08
C GLN A 64 9.07 -1.63 -1.35
N TRP A 65 8.71 -0.47 -1.90
CA TRP A 65 8.27 -0.34 -3.30
C TRP A 65 9.45 -0.50 -4.25
N PHE A 66 10.55 0.12 -3.86
CA PHE A 66 11.87 0.02 -4.45
C PHE A 66 12.91 0.46 -3.42
N ASP A 67 14.17 0.13 -3.70
CA ASP A 67 15.30 0.52 -2.85
C ASP A 67 15.56 2.04 -2.94
N LEU A 68 15.74 2.68 -1.78
CA LEU A 68 16.03 4.11 -1.62
C LEU A 68 17.52 4.39 -1.42
N THR A 69 18.40 3.40 -1.56
CA THR A 69 19.86 3.58 -1.41
C THR A 69 20.50 4.43 -2.50
N SER A 70 19.81 4.69 -3.61
CA SER A 70 20.33 5.47 -4.73
C SER A 70 19.51 6.72 -4.99
N ASP A 71 20.21 7.85 -5.06
CA ASP A 71 19.63 9.16 -5.40
C ASP A 71 19.68 9.47 -6.91
N LYS A 72 19.98 8.47 -7.76
CA LYS A 72 20.03 8.66 -9.22
C LYS A 72 18.61 8.68 -9.80
N GLU A 73 18.20 9.82 -10.35
CA GLU A 73 16.85 10.02 -10.91
C GLU A 73 16.42 8.94 -11.91
N GLU A 74 17.32 8.54 -12.82
CA GLU A 74 17.06 7.48 -13.81
C GLU A 74 16.70 6.14 -13.15
N LEU A 75 17.43 5.78 -12.09
CA LEU A 75 17.18 4.54 -11.37
C LEU A 75 15.89 4.62 -10.56
N ILE A 76 15.63 5.76 -9.91
CA ILE A 76 14.38 5.99 -9.18
C ILE A 76 13.18 5.85 -10.14
N LEU A 77 13.26 6.42 -11.34
CA LEU A 77 12.20 6.32 -12.33
C LEU A 77 12.01 4.87 -12.82
N GLU A 78 13.09 4.18 -13.19
CA GLU A 78 13.03 2.77 -13.62
C GLU A 78 12.37 1.89 -12.56
N LYS A 79 12.79 2.06 -11.29
CA LYS A 79 12.27 1.27 -10.17
C LYS A 79 10.83 1.63 -9.82
N SER A 80 10.46 2.91 -9.92
CA SER A 80 9.08 3.35 -9.71
C SER A 80 8.13 2.71 -10.74
N LEU A 81 8.52 2.69 -12.01
CA LEU A 81 7.74 2.03 -13.08
C LEU A 81 7.63 0.52 -12.85
N ALA A 82 8.72 -0.13 -12.41
CA ALA A 82 8.70 -1.55 -12.08
C ALA A 82 7.78 -1.86 -10.89
N ALA A 83 7.71 -0.98 -9.90
CA ALA A 83 6.81 -1.10 -8.75
C ALA A 83 5.34 -0.87 -9.15
N GLU A 84 5.07 0.15 -9.97
CA GLU A 84 3.74 0.43 -10.53
C GLU A 84 3.18 -0.77 -11.31
N ALA A 85 4.01 -1.37 -12.17
CA ALA A 85 3.62 -2.54 -12.96
C ALA A 85 3.22 -3.76 -12.13
N LYS A 86 3.73 -3.88 -10.89
CA LYS A 86 3.37 -4.96 -9.96
C LYS A 86 2.09 -4.67 -9.17
N LEU A 87 1.72 -3.40 -9.05
CA LEU A 87 0.52 -2.95 -8.34
C LEU A 87 -0.75 -3.02 -9.20
N ASN A 88 -0.61 -2.85 -10.52
CA ASN A 88 -1.68 -3.01 -11.52
C ASN A 88 -2.14 -4.47 -11.68
#